data_AF-A0A0B4UMD7-F1
#
_entry.id   AF-A0A0B4UMD7-F1
#
_cell.length_a   1.000
_cell.length_b   1.000
_cell.length_c   1.000
_cell.angle_alpha   90.00
_cell.angle_beta   90.00
_cell.angle_gamma   90.00
#
_symmetry.space_group_name_H-M   'P 1'
#
loop_
_entity.id
_entity.type
_entity.pdbx_description
1 polymer ?
#
loop_
_entity_poly.entity_id
_entity_poly.type
_entity_poly.pdbx_seq_one_letter_code
_entity_poly.pdbx_strand_id
1 'polypeptide(L)'
;VLKGSFIFTADLARFLADEGVPVRVEFICASSYGEGVETSGQVRMLLDVRDSVEDRHILIVEDIVDSAITLQYLMRFMLAKRPASLKTVVLLDKPSRRKVKLLVDYPIIRVPDVFVIGYGMDFAES
;
A
#
# COMPACT_ATOMS: atom_id res chain seq x y z
N VAL A 1 -1.20 3.73 2.30
CA VAL A 1 -2.16 2.93 3.10
C VAL A 1 -1.76 3.01 4.57
N LEU A 2 -2.67 3.40 5.45
CA LEU A 2 -2.37 3.52 6.87
C LEU A 2 -2.24 2.15 7.55
N LYS A 3 -1.44 2.02 8.61
CA LYS A 3 -0.58 3.08 9.18
C LYS A 3 0.81 3.12 8.56
N GLY A 4 1.42 1.96 8.30
CA GLY A 4 2.87 1.85 8.13
C GLY A 4 3.48 2.66 6.99
N SER A 5 2.73 2.94 5.92
CA SER A 5 3.25 3.76 4.81
C SER A 5 3.33 5.26 5.09
N PHE A 6 2.93 5.77 6.26
CA PHE A 6 2.79 7.23 6.46
C PHE A 6 4.11 8.00 6.32
N ILE A 7 5.23 7.47 6.84
CA ILE A 7 6.55 8.10 6.73
C ILE A 7 6.99 8.09 5.27
N PHE A 8 6.92 6.92 4.62
CA PHE A 8 7.26 6.77 3.21
C PHE A 8 6.42 7.69 2.32
N THR A 9 5.12 7.81 2.59
CA THR A 9 4.22 8.69 1.84
C THR A 9 4.61 10.16 1.99
N ALA A 10 4.99 10.59 3.19
CA ALA A 10 5.43 11.96 3.44
C ALA A 10 6.73 12.30 2.69
N ASP A 11 7.69 11.38 2.67
CA ASP A 11 8.95 11.55 1.93
C ASP A 11 8.73 11.52 0.41
N LEU A 12 7.95 10.55 -0.07
CA LEU A 12 7.62 10.42 -1.48
C LEU A 12 6.87 11.65 -2.01
N ALA A 13 5.91 12.19 -1.25
CA ALA A 13 5.17 13.38 -1.66
C ALA A 13 6.08 14.61 -1.80
N ARG A 14 7.07 14.78 -0.91
CA ARG A 14 8.08 15.84 -1.01
C ARG A 14 8.97 15.65 -2.24
N PHE A 15 9.48 14.44 -2.44
CA PHE A 15 10.29 14.11 -3.61
C PHE A 15 9.53 14.39 -4.93
N LEU A 16 8.26 13.98 -5.03
CA LEU A 16 7.44 14.23 -6.21
C LEU A 16 7.18 15.73 -6.43
N ALA A 17 7.05 16.52 -5.36
CA ALA A 17 6.93 17.97 -5.46
C ALA A 17 8.22 18.62 -6.00
N ASP A 18 9.39 18.17 -5.55
CA ASP A 18 10.69 18.63 -6.05
C ASP A 18 10.86 18.32 -7.55
N GLU A 19 10.34 17.18 -8.01
CA GLU A 19 10.30 16.78 -9.43
C GLU A 19 9.16 17.43 -10.24
N GLY A 20 8.39 18.35 -9.64
CA GLY A 20 7.32 19.06 -10.31
C GLY A 20 6.07 18.22 -10.64
N VAL A 21 5.89 17.08 -9.95
CA VAL A 21 4.73 16.21 -10.12
C VAL A 21 3.63 16.60 -9.12
N PRO A 22 2.51 17.20 -9.55
CA PRO A 22 1.43 17.58 -8.65
C PRO A 22 0.69 16.34 -8.13
N VAL A 23 0.59 16.20 -6.81
CA VAL A 23 -0.08 15.06 -6.16
C VAL A 23 -1.14 15.51 -5.17
N ARG A 24 -2.19 14.68 -5.02
CA ARG A 24 -3.14 14.75 -3.90
C ARG A 24 -2.95 13.49 -3.07
N VAL A 25 -2.73 13.66 -1.77
CA VAL A 25 -2.58 12.53 -0.84
C VAL A 25 -3.94 12.22 -0.22
N GLU A 26 -4.39 10.99 -0.38
CA GLU A 26 -5.54 10.42 0.31
C GLU A 26 -5.06 9.28 1.23
N PHE A 27 -5.72 9.13 2.38
CA PHE A 27 -5.42 8.05 3.31
C PHE A 27 -6.57 7.05 3.33
N ILE A 28 -6.24 5.78 3.13
CA ILE A 28 -7.14 4.66 3.36
C ILE A 28 -6.60 3.80 4.50
N CYS A 29 -7.50 3.16 5.23
CA CYS A 29 -7.16 2.22 6.30
C CYS A 29 -7.93 0.93 6.08
N ALA A 30 -7.22 -0.19 6.10
CA ALA A 30 -7.80 -1.51 5.96
C ALA A 30 -7.24 -2.41 7.07
N SER A 31 -8.11 -3.22 7.68
CA SER A 31 -7.69 -4.25 8.62
C SER A 31 -7.84 -5.63 8.00
N SER A 32 -6.84 -6.49 8.23
CA SER A 32 -6.99 -7.92 7.96
C SER A 32 -7.78 -8.55 9.10
N TYR A 33 -8.69 -9.47 8.79
CA TYR A 33 -9.31 -10.30 9.82
C TYR A 33 -8.29 -11.38 10.29
N GLY A 34 -8.08 -11.52 11.59
CA GLY A 34 -7.15 -12.48 12.20
C GLY A 34 -6.38 -11.85 13.38
N GLU A 35 -6.20 -12.59 14.47
CA GLU A 35 -5.27 -12.21 15.55
C GLU A 35 -3.87 -12.75 15.21
N GLY A 36 -2.84 -11.91 15.31
CA GLY A 36 -1.44 -12.30 15.13
C GLY A 36 -0.87 -12.10 13.71
N VAL A 37 0.12 -12.91 13.32
CA VAL A 37 0.95 -12.75 12.11
C VAL A 37 0.31 -13.37 10.85
N GLU A 38 -0.79 -14.11 11.01
CA GLU A 38 -1.46 -14.79 9.90
C GLU A 38 -2.79 -14.13 9.52
N THR A 39 -2.89 -13.70 8.26
CA THR A 39 -4.10 -13.09 7.70
C THR A 39 -5.13 -14.16 7.32
N SER A 40 -6.40 -14.01 7.71
CA SER A 40 -7.51 -14.87 7.22
C SER A 40 -7.82 -14.70 5.72
N GLY A 41 -7.19 -13.74 5.06
CA GLY A 41 -7.44 -13.39 3.66
C GLY A 41 -8.62 -12.45 3.44
N GLN A 42 -9.44 -12.20 4.48
CA GLN A 42 -10.49 -11.19 4.44
C GLN A 42 -9.93 -9.84 4.90
N VAL A 43 -10.24 -8.79 4.14
CA VAL A 43 -9.82 -7.40 4.41
C VAL A 43 -11.08 -6.54 4.58
N ARG A 44 -11.12 -5.74 5.65
CA ARG A 44 -12.18 -4.77 5.92
C ARG A 44 -11.65 -3.36 5.72
N MET A 45 -12.37 -2.54 4.95
CA MET A 45 -12.11 -1.10 4.89
C MET A 45 -12.60 -0.42 6.18
N LEU A 46 -11.70 0.32 6.84
CA LEU A 46 -11.98 1.13 8.01
C LEU A 46 -12.08 2.62 7.66
N LEU A 47 -11.29 3.06 6.68
CA LEU A 47 -11.31 4.41 6.14
C LEU A 47 -11.17 4.32 4.62
N ASP A 48 -12.11 4.93 3.91
CA ASP A 48 -12.10 5.08 2.45
C ASP A 48 -11.63 6.50 2.06
N VAL A 49 -11.32 6.69 0.77
CA VAL A 49 -11.04 8.00 0.17
C VAL A 49 -12.25 8.93 0.35
N ARG A 50 -11.99 10.22 0.54
CA ARG A 50 -13.08 11.21 0.76
C ARG A 50 -13.66 11.72 -0.55
N ASP A 51 -12.80 11.96 -1.53
CA ASP A 51 -13.17 12.46 -2.83
C ASP A 51 -13.31 11.33 -3.86
N SER A 52 -14.06 11.59 -4.94
CA SER A 52 -14.13 10.67 -6.06
C SER A 52 -12.77 10.52 -6.74
N VAL A 53 -12.41 9.25 -7.01
CA VAL A 53 -11.22 8.82 -7.74
C VAL A 53 -11.51 8.40 -9.18
N GLU A 54 -12.76 8.52 -9.63
CA GLU A 54 -13.16 8.25 -11.01
C GLU A 54 -12.39 9.14 -11.98
N ASP A 55 -11.92 8.56 -13.09
CA ASP A 55 -11.12 9.23 -14.13
C ASP A 55 -9.83 9.91 -13.63
N ARG A 56 -9.33 9.54 -12.44
CA ARG A 56 -8.04 10.01 -11.91
C ARG A 56 -6.93 8.98 -12.08
N HIS A 57 -5.69 9.46 -12.19
CA HIS A 57 -4.51 8.61 -12.08
C HIS A 57 -4.20 8.35 -10.62
N ILE A 58 -4.26 7.07 -10.20
CA ILE A 58 -4.09 6.66 -8.81
C ILE A 58 -2.79 5.86 -8.65
N LEU A 59 -2.03 6.21 -7.62
CA LEU A 59 -0.85 5.50 -7.17
C LEU A 59 -1.10 5.02 -5.73
N ILE A 60 -1.26 3.71 -5.53
CA ILE A 60 -1.34 3.13 -4.18
C ILE A 60 0.07 3.10 -3.59
N VAL A 61 0.25 3.72 -2.43
CA VAL A 61 1.52 3.74 -1.68
C VAL A 61 1.41 2.78 -0.50
N GLU A 62 2.28 1.78 -0.43
CA GLU A 62 2.39 0.79 0.66
C GLU A 62 3.81 0.79 1.25
N ASP A 63 3.93 0.43 2.52
CA ASP A 63 5.22 0.23 3.19
C ASP A 63 5.84 -1.12 2.81
N ILE A 64 5.06 -2.21 2.86
CA ILE A 64 5.56 -3.54 2.57
C ILE A 64 4.53 -4.42 1.87
N VAL A 65 4.99 -5.20 0.88
CA VAL A 65 4.16 -6.26 0.29
C VAL A 65 4.82 -7.62 0.52
N ASP A 66 4.17 -8.41 1.37
CA ASP A 66 4.52 -9.79 1.72
C ASP A 66 3.67 -10.79 0.91
N SER A 67 2.51 -11.18 1.45
CA SER A 67 1.58 -12.13 0.81
C SER A 67 0.87 -11.58 -0.44
N ALA A 68 0.87 -10.24 -0.60
CA ALA A 68 0.12 -9.45 -1.59
C ALA A 68 -1.41 -9.54 -1.53
N ILE A 69 -1.99 -10.18 -0.51
CA ILE A 69 -3.45 -10.28 -0.34
C ILE A 69 -4.08 -8.90 -0.15
N THR A 70 -3.57 -8.11 0.79
CA THR A 70 -4.08 -6.76 1.08
C THR A 70 -3.98 -5.86 -0.14
N LEU A 71 -2.80 -5.81 -0.79
CA LEU A 71 -2.62 -4.98 -1.98
C LEU A 71 -3.53 -5.43 -3.13
N GLN A 72 -3.73 -6.74 -3.35
CA GLN A 72 -4.66 -7.23 -4.35
C GLN A 72 -6.10 -6.79 -4.06
N TYR A 73 -6.52 -6.87 -2.80
CA TYR A 73 -7.84 -6.39 -2.37
C TYR A 73 -7.99 -4.89 -2.63
N LEU A 74 -7.02 -4.07 -2.22
CA LEU A 74 -7.04 -2.63 -2.41
C LEU A 74 -7.04 -2.24 -3.90
N MET A 75 -6.28 -2.96 -4.72
CA MET A 75 -6.30 -2.74 -6.17
C MET A 75 -7.68 -3.02 -6.76
N ARG A 76 -8.32 -4.13 -6.40
CA ARG A 76 -9.69 -4.44 -6.86
C ARG A 76 -10.70 -3.40 -6.37
N PHE A 77 -10.57 -2.99 -5.10
CA PHE A 77 -11.41 -1.96 -4.50
C PHE A 77 -11.29 -0.61 -5.22
N MET A 78 -10.08 -0.19 -5.56
CA MET A 78 -9.85 1.05 -6.30
C MET A 78 -10.28 0.93 -7.77
N LEU A 79 -10.03 -0.19 -8.44
CA LEU A 79 -10.50 -0.41 -9.83
C LEU A 79 -12.02 -0.34 -9.95
N ALA A 80 -12.76 -0.81 -8.95
CA ALA A 80 -14.22 -0.71 -8.93
C ALA A 80 -14.74 0.75 -8.94
N LYS A 81 -13.90 1.71 -8.51
CA LYS A 81 -14.20 3.15 -8.55
C LYS A 81 -13.86 3.81 -9.90
N ARG A 82 -13.42 3.04 -10.90
CA ARG A 82 -13.15 3.47 -12.30
C ARG A 82 -12.10 4.61 -12.43
N PRO A 83 -10.88 4.46 -11.87
CA PRO A 83 -9.81 5.42 -12.11
C PRO A 83 -9.33 5.38 -13.57
N ALA A 84 -8.75 6.47 -14.06
CA ALA A 84 -8.14 6.52 -15.39
C ALA A 84 -6.94 5.59 -15.51
N SER A 85 -6.17 5.45 -14.42
CA SER A 85 -5.13 4.43 -14.29
C SER A 85 -4.90 4.08 -12.84
N LEU A 86 -4.44 2.85 -12.57
CA LEU A 86 -4.05 2.42 -11.23
C LEU A 86 -2.66 1.80 -11.26
N LYS A 87 -1.77 2.31 -10.41
CA LYS A 87 -0.42 1.79 -10.19
C LYS A 87 -0.11 1.63 -8.70
N THR A 88 0.98 0.95 -8.40
CA THR A 88 1.43 0.65 -7.05
C THR A 88 2.90 1.02 -6.85
N VAL A 89 3.21 1.67 -5.73
CA VAL A 89 4.57 1.88 -5.25
C VAL A 89 4.68 1.33 -3.84
N VAL A 90 5.74 0.56 -3.61
CA VAL A 90 5.94 -0.16 -2.35
C VAL A 90 7.38 0.06 -1.91
N LEU A 91 7.57 0.47 -0.66
CA LEU A 91 8.91 0.64 -0.12
C LEU A 91 9.67 -0.69 -0.07
N LEU A 92 9.12 -1.71 0.62
CA LEU A 92 9.72 -3.04 0.73
C LEU A 92 8.90 -4.12 0.02
N ASP A 93 9.55 -4.87 -0.86
CA ASP A 93 8.93 -5.96 -1.60
C ASP A 93 9.54 -7.32 -1.21
N LYS A 94 8.70 -8.29 -0.79
CA LYS A 94 9.08 -9.70 -0.53
C LYS A 94 8.44 -10.66 -1.55
N PRO A 95 8.98 -10.79 -2.78
CA PRO A 95 8.37 -11.65 -3.80
C PRO A 95 8.28 -13.13 -3.42
N SER A 96 9.20 -13.64 -2.59
CA SER A 96 9.22 -15.05 -2.15
C SER A 96 8.03 -15.44 -1.27
N ARG A 97 7.30 -14.46 -0.72
CA ARG A 97 6.20 -14.64 0.22
C ARG A 97 4.81 -14.64 -0.41
N ARG A 98 4.71 -14.38 -1.72
CA ARG A 98 3.44 -14.16 -2.42
C ARG A 98 2.49 -15.35 -2.26
N LYS A 99 1.29 -15.09 -1.75
CA LYS A 99 0.17 -16.04 -1.76
C LYS A 99 -0.74 -15.85 -2.97
N VAL A 100 -0.65 -14.68 -3.62
CA VAL A 100 -1.39 -14.34 -4.85
C VAL A 100 -0.46 -13.74 -5.89
N LYS A 101 -0.75 -13.99 -7.17
CA LYS A 101 -0.02 -13.38 -8.28
C LYS A 101 -0.37 -11.90 -8.37
N LEU A 102 0.61 -11.04 -8.08
CA LEU A 102 0.50 -9.59 -8.16
C LEU A 102 1.86 -9.00 -8.49
N LEU A 103 1.89 -8.08 -9.46
CA LEU A 103 3.07 -7.30 -9.81
C LEU A 103 2.99 -5.95 -9.10
N VAL A 104 4.10 -5.55 -8.47
CA VAL A 104 4.27 -4.18 -7.96
C VAL A 104 4.91 -3.36 -9.07
N ASP A 105 4.33 -2.21 -9.42
CA ASP A 105 4.82 -1.37 -10.52
C ASP A 105 6.15 -0.71 -10.17
N TYR A 106 6.27 -0.20 -8.94
CA TYR A 106 7.44 0.51 -8.44
C TYR A 106 7.88 -0.05 -7.08
N PRO A 107 8.60 -1.18 -7.03
CA PRO A 107 9.24 -1.64 -5.80
C PRO A 107 10.52 -0.83 -5.55
N ILE A 108 10.64 -0.18 -4.39
CA ILE A 108 11.83 0.62 -4.05
C ILE A 108 12.98 -0.30 -3.62
N ILE A 109 12.70 -1.25 -2.72
CA ILE A 109 13.70 -2.20 -2.22
C ILE A 109 13.09 -3.61 -2.19
N ARG A 110 13.77 -4.58 -2.80
CA ARG A 110 13.43 -6.00 -2.64
C ARG A 110 14.21 -6.57 -1.48
N VAL A 111 13.52 -7.25 -0.56
CA VAL A 111 14.11 -7.81 0.66
C VAL A 111 13.81 -9.31 0.77
N PRO A 112 14.70 -10.09 1.44
CA PRO A 112 14.44 -11.49 1.73
C PRO A 112 13.30 -11.68 2.75
N ASP A 113 12.94 -12.93 3.03
CA ASP A 113 11.97 -13.26 4.09
C ASP A 113 12.60 -13.05 5.48
N VAL A 114 12.65 -11.79 5.91
CA VAL A 114 13.13 -11.36 7.22
C VAL A 114 12.13 -10.42 7.87
N PHE A 115 12.06 -10.45 9.20
CA PHE A 115 11.24 -9.50 9.94
C PHE A 115 11.88 -8.10 9.87
N VAL A 116 11.08 -7.06 9.63
CA VAL A 116 11.54 -5.68 9.40
C VAL A 116 10.71 -4.71 10.23
N ILE A 117 11.37 -3.70 10.80
CA ILE A 117 10.78 -2.64 11.63
C ILE A 117 11.45 -1.31 11.30
N GLY A 118 10.80 -0.21 11.69
CA GLY A 118 11.28 1.15 11.47
C GLY A 118 10.74 1.78 10.19
N TYR A 119 10.94 3.09 10.05
CA TYR A 119 10.46 3.88 8.91
C TYR A 119 8.95 3.68 8.60
N GLY A 120 8.16 3.49 9.66
CA GLY A 120 6.71 3.32 9.61
C GLY A 120 6.26 1.88 9.85
N MET A 121 7.10 0.88 9.59
CA MET A 121 6.82 -0.52 9.94
C MET A 121 6.99 -0.73 11.45
N ASP A 122 6.05 -1.44 12.05
CA ASP A 122 6.00 -1.70 13.50
C ASP A 122 6.16 -3.19 13.86
N PHE A 123 6.31 -3.42 15.17
CA PHE A 123 6.07 -4.72 15.77
C PHE A 123 5.04 -4.53 16.88
N ALA A 124 3.86 -5.15 16.72
CA ALA A 124 2.78 -5.12 17.71
C ALA A 124 2.34 -3.71 18.14
N GLU A 125 2.35 -2.74 17.20
CA GLU A 125 1.98 -1.34 17.45
C GLU A 125 2.83 -0.65 18.55
N SER A 126 4.05 -1.15 18.77
CA SER A 126 5.08 -0.56 19.66
C SER A 126 6.14 0.24 18.92
#